data_AF-A0A6J2WDE0-F1
#
_entry.id   AF-A0A6J2WDE0-F1
#
_cell.length_a   1.000
_cell.length_b   1.000
_cell.length_c   1.000
_cell.angle_alpha   90.00
_cell.angle_beta   90.00
_cell.angle_gamma   90.00
#
_symmetry.space_group_name_H-M   'P 1'
#
loop_
_entity.id
_entity.type
_entity.pdbx_description
1 polymer ?
#
loop_
_entity_poly.entity_id
_entity_poly.type
_entity_poly.pdbx_seq_one_letter_code
_entity_poly.pdbx_strand_id
1 'polypeptide(L)'
;MEPMAVSTSAQGPDEFDRNAPRICGVCGDKATGFHFNAMTCEGCKGFFRRSMKRKASFTCPFSGSCTITKDNRRHCQACRLKRCVDIGMMKEFILTDEEVQRKKDLIMKRKEEEAAREAQRPRLSEEQTQIINTLVEAHHKTYDDSYSDFTRFRPPVRDGPVTRSASRAASLHSLSDASSDSFNHSPESVDTKLMNLSSLLMMYQEGAGSPDSSEEDNTCLSMLPHLADLVSYSIQKVIGFAKMIPGFRELTAEDQIALLKSSAIEIIMLRSNQSFSLEDMSWSCGGPDFKYCVNDVTKAGHTLELLEPLVKFQVGLKKLNLHEEEHVLLMAICLLSPDRPGVQDHARIEALQDRLSEALQAYIRVNHPGGRLLYAKMIQKLADLRSLNEEHSKQYRSLSFQPEHSMQLTPLVLEVFGSEVS
;
A
#
# COMPACT_ATOMS: atom_id res chain seq x y z
N MET A 1 15.17 -22.42 -53.68
CA MET A 1 16.27 -21.44 -53.82
C MET A 1 15.92 -20.27 -52.93
N GLU A 2 16.42 -20.30 -51.69
CA GLU A 2 16.31 -19.20 -50.73
C GLU A 2 17.27 -18.06 -51.12
N PRO A 3 16.88 -16.78 -50.94
CA PRO A 3 17.82 -15.68 -51.15
C PRO A 3 18.74 -15.55 -49.93
N MET A 4 20.03 -15.72 -50.17
CA MET A 4 21.11 -15.58 -49.17
C MET A 4 21.16 -14.15 -48.63
N ALA A 5 21.11 -14.03 -47.30
CA ALA A 5 21.37 -12.79 -46.59
C ALA A 5 22.86 -12.41 -46.70
N VAL A 6 23.16 -11.29 -47.34
CA VAL A 6 24.49 -10.70 -47.36
C VAL A 6 24.71 -10.00 -46.02
N SER A 7 25.61 -10.57 -45.21
CA SER A 7 26.06 -10.01 -43.95
C SER A 7 27.02 -8.85 -44.23
N THR A 8 26.56 -7.61 -44.05
CA THR A 8 27.43 -6.44 -44.01
C THR A 8 27.90 -6.22 -42.57
N SER A 9 29.18 -6.47 -42.35
CA SER A 9 29.93 -6.16 -41.15
C SER A 9 29.65 -4.73 -40.68
N ALA A 10 29.00 -4.61 -39.53
CA ALA A 10 28.80 -3.36 -38.81
C ALA A 10 30.17 -2.81 -38.36
N GLN A 11 30.65 -1.78 -39.04
CA GLN A 11 31.66 -0.89 -38.49
C GLN A 11 31.00 -0.03 -37.41
N GLY A 12 31.64 0.01 -36.24
CA GLY A 12 31.12 0.66 -35.03
C GLY A 12 30.89 2.17 -35.19
N PRO A 13 30.29 2.81 -34.17
CA PRO A 13 30.05 4.25 -34.21
C PRO A 13 31.39 4.98 -34.15
N ASP A 14 31.76 5.65 -35.25
CA ASP A 14 32.83 6.64 -35.26
C ASP A 14 32.57 7.66 -34.14
N GLU A 15 33.36 7.62 -33.07
CA GLU A 15 33.45 8.67 -32.07
C GLU A 15 34.09 9.90 -32.71
N PHE A 16 33.29 10.69 -33.42
CA PHE A 16 33.69 12.01 -33.89
C PHE A 16 33.96 12.93 -32.69
N ASP A 17 35.21 13.38 -32.57
CA ASP A 17 35.72 14.34 -31.59
C ASP A 17 34.71 15.48 -31.32
N ARG A 18 34.19 15.54 -30.09
CA ARG A 18 33.18 16.54 -29.66
C ARG A 18 33.71 17.97 -29.68
N ASN A 19 35.03 18.17 -29.78
CA ASN A 19 35.66 19.49 -29.74
C ASN A 19 36.07 20.07 -31.11
N ALA A 20 35.87 19.34 -32.21
CA ALA A 20 36.12 19.89 -33.55
C ALA A 20 34.98 20.83 -33.98
N PRO A 21 35.27 22.05 -34.47
CA PRO A 21 34.24 22.96 -34.97
C PRO A 21 33.53 22.33 -36.18
N ARG A 22 32.24 22.04 -36.02
CA ARG A 22 31.40 21.52 -37.13
C ARG A 22 31.13 22.66 -38.11
N ILE A 23 31.77 22.61 -39.27
CA ILE A 23 31.66 23.63 -40.33
C ILE A 23 30.72 23.12 -41.43
N CYS A 24 29.85 23.99 -41.92
CA CYS A 24 28.93 23.70 -43.02
C CYS A 24 29.69 23.59 -44.35
N GLY A 25 29.65 22.42 -44.99
CA GLY A 25 30.36 22.17 -46.25
C GLY A 25 29.93 23.06 -47.43
N VAL A 26 28.78 23.73 -47.32
CA VAL A 26 28.26 24.63 -48.37
C VAL A 26 28.79 26.06 -48.25
N CYS A 27 28.82 26.63 -47.04
CA CYS A 27 29.03 28.07 -46.85
C CYS A 27 30.01 28.44 -45.75
N GLY A 28 30.62 27.47 -45.06
CA GLY A 28 31.57 27.72 -43.98
C GLY A 28 30.94 28.20 -42.65
N ASP A 29 29.62 28.38 -42.58
CA ASP A 29 28.91 28.73 -41.33
C ASP A 29 28.90 27.56 -40.33
N LYS A 30 28.54 27.81 -39.07
CA LYS A 30 28.44 26.77 -38.04
C LYS A 30 27.39 25.72 -38.44
N ALA A 31 27.81 24.46 -38.60
CA ALA A 31 26.92 23.35 -38.90
C ALA A 31 26.15 22.91 -37.65
N THR A 32 24.88 22.55 -37.83
CA THR A 32 24.01 22.03 -36.76
C THR A 32 23.93 20.51 -36.76
N GLY A 33 24.42 19.86 -37.81
CA GLY A 33 24.48 18.40 -37.92
C GLY A 33 24.48 17.94 -39.38
N PHE A 34 24.30 16.63 -39.57
CA PHE A 34 24.04 16.05 -40.87
C PHE A 34 22.60 16.33 -41.28
N HIS A 35 22.42 16.97 -42.44
CA HIS A 35 21.11 17.18 -43.05
C HIS A 35 21.16 16.66 -44.48
N PHE A 36 20.25 15.75 -44.81
CA PHE A 36 20.17 15.14 -46.13
C PHE A 36 21.51 14.51 -46.58
N ASN A 37 22.19 13.81 -45.67
CA ASN A 37 23.49 13.15 -45.88
C ASN A 37 24.74 14.06 -45.92
N ALA A 38 24.65 15.35 -45.56
CA ALA A 38 25.84 16.22 -45.48
C ALA A 38 25.86 17.13 -44.23
N MET A 39 27.05 17.38 -43.69
CA MET A 39 27.26 18.30 -42.56
C MET A 39 26.97 19.75 -42.99
N THR A 40 25.85 20.31 -42.55
CA THR A 40 25.40 21.65 -42.98
C THR A 40 24.77 22.47 -41.85
N CYS A 41 24.63 23.78 -42.07
CA CYS A 41 23.89 24.68 -41.19
C CYS A 41 22.38 24.68 -41.53
N GLU A 42 21.54 25.16 -40.61
CA GLU A 42 20.08 25.27 -40.84
C GLU A 42 19.73 26.11 -42.08
N GLY A 43 20.54 27.12 -42.40
CA GLY A 43 20.35 27.95 -43.58
C GLY A 43 20.48 27.19 -44.90
N CYS A 44 21.47 26.30 -45.01
CA CYS A 44 21.69 25.48 -46.22
C CYS A 44 20.77 24.27 -46.27
N LYS A 45 20.45 23.65 -45.13
CA LYS A 45 19.36 22.66 -44.99
C LYS A 45 18.04 23.19 -45.52
N GLY A 46 17.59 24.34 -45.02
CA GLY A 46 16.32 24.93 -45.41
C GLY A 46 16.30 25.36 -46.88
N PHE A 47 17.41 25.89 -47.38
CA PHE A 47 17.56 26.23 -48.79
C PHE A 47 17.45 24.99 -49.69
N PHE A 48 18.27 23.96 -49.45
CA PHE A 48 18.26 22.72 -50.22
C PHE A 48 16.88 22.05 -50.24
N ARG A 49 16.23 21.93 -49.07
CA ARG A 49 14.88 21.37 -48.96
C ARG A 49 13.86 22.11 -49.83
N ARG A 50 13.85 23.44 -49.78
CA ARG A 50 12.90 24.26 -50.56
C ARG A 50 13.19 24.17 -52.06
N SER A 51 14.47 24.23 -52.44
CA SER A 51 14.89 24.16 -53.83
C SER A 51 14.54 22.82 -54.47
N MET A 52 14.77 21.71 -53.77
CA MET A 52 14.42 20.37 -54.25
C MET A 52 12.90 20.14 -54.27
N LYS A 53 12.15 20.50 -53.21
CA LYS A 53 10.67 20.35 -53.19
C LYS A 53 9.98 21.14 -54.30
N ARG A 54 10.42 22.38 -54.57
CA ARG A 54 9.83 23.24 -55.60
C ARG A 54 10.37 22.97 -57.01
N LYS A 55 11.28 22.01 -57.18
CA LYS A 55 12.01 21.78 -58.43
C LYS A 55 12.59 23.09 -59.00
N ALA A 56 13.17 23.91 -58.13
CA ALA A 56 13.62 25.24 -58.50
C ALA A 56 14.78 25.18 -59.50
N SER A 57 14.64 25.89 -60.61
CA SER A 57 15.72 26.14 -61.56
C SER A 57 16.29 27.53 -61.30
N PHE A 58 17.61 27.63 -61.14
CA PHE A 58 18.29 28.90 -60.91
C PHE A 58 19.36 29.10 -61.98
N THR A 59 19.46 30.32 -62.50
CA THR A 59 20.54 30.72 -63.41
C THR A 59 21.59 31.49 -62.62
N CYS A 60 22.86 31.20 -62.86
CA CYS A 60 23.94 31.98 -62.25
C CYS A 60 23.99 33.37 -62.92
N PRO A 61 23.92 34.49 -62.19
CA PRO A 61 24.06 35.83 -62.76
C PRO A 61 25.53 36.21 -63.04
N PHE A 62 26.44 35.22 -63.00
CA PHE A 62 27.89 35.37 -63.07
C PHE A 62 28.46 34.21 -63.93
N SER A 63 29.68 33.72 -63.64
CA SER A 63 30.39 32.68 -64.41
C SER A 63 30.01 31.22 -64.09
N GLY A 64 29.06 30.96 -63.19
CA GLY A 64 28.71 29.59 -62.78
C GLY A 64 29.70 28.91 -61.82
N SER A 65 30.68 29.66 -61.30
CA SER A 65 31.75 29.19 -60.39
C SER A 65 31.87 30.01 -59.10
N CYS A 66 30.77 30.58 -58.59
CA CYS A 66 30.80 31.43 -57.40
C CYS A 66 31.21 30.65 -56.14
N THR A 67 32.22 31.15 -55.41
CA THR A 67 32.58 30.65 -54.08
C THR A 67 31.50 31.03 -53.07
N ILE A 68 30.93 30.04 -52.38
CA ILE A 68 29.84 30.23 -51.43
C ILE A 68 30.38 30.34 -50.00
N THR A 69 30.10 31.45 -49.33
CA THR A 69 30.49 31.77 -47.94
C THR A 69 29.26 32.17 -47.12
N LYS A 70 29.42 32.30 -45.79
CA LYS A 70 28.34 32.69 -44.88
C LYS A 70 27.66 33.99 -45.30
N ASP A 71 28.47 34.96 -45.70
CA ASP A 71 28.03 36.32 -46.03
C ASP A 71 27.46 36.37 -47.45
N ASN A 72 28.04 35.61 -48.38
CA ASN A 72 27.68 35.72 -49.78
C ASN A 72 26.66 34.69 -50.28
N ARG A 73 26.28 33.67 -49.47
CA ARG A 73 25.37 32.57 -49.86
C ARG A 73 23.97 32.97 -50.34
N ARG A 74 23.62 34.25 -50.35
CA ARG A 74 22.35 34.75 -50.91
C ARG A 74 22.50 35.32 -52.33
N HIS A 75 23.71 35.67 -52.76
CA HIS A 75 23.96 36.37 -54.03
C HIS A 75 23.78 35.47 -55.27
N CYS A 76 24.01 34.16 -55.15
CA CYS A 76 23.83 33.23 -56.26
C CYS A 76 23.20 31.91 -55.79
N GLN A 77 21.90 31.75 -56.06
CA GLN A 77 21.16 30.53 -55.72
C GLN A 77 21.60 29.32 -56.57
N ALA A 78 22.00 29.54 -57.82
CA ALA A 78 22.47 28.49 -58.72
C ALA A 78 23.75 27.81 -58.21
N CYS A 79 24.80 28.59 -57.94
CA CYS A 79 26.06 28.07 -57.41
C CYS A 79 25.89 27.50 -55.99
N ARG A 80 24.98 28.07 -55.19
CA ARG A 80 24.66 27.51 -53.87
C ARG A 80 24.00 26.14 -53.95
N LEU A 81 23.01 25.96 -54.83
CA LEU A 81 22.32 24.68 -55.00
C LEU A 81 23.29 23.63 -55.57
N LYS A 82 24.09 24.02 -56.57
CA LYS A 82 25.17 23.20 -57.10
C LYS A 82 26.09 22.73 -55.97
N ARG A 83 26.59 23.65 -55.14
CA ARG A 83 27.44 23.31 -54.00
C ARG A 83 26.77 22.38 -52.99
N CYS A 84 25.47 22.53 -52.71
CA CYS A 84 24.75 21.59 -51.85
C CYS A 84 24.80 20.15 -52.40
N VAL A 85 24.59 19.98 -53.70
CA VAL A 85 24.65 18.66 -54.36
C VAL A 85 26.09 18.14 -54.38
N ASP A 86 27.06 19.00 -54.71
CA ASP A 86 28.48 18.62 -54.78
C ASP A 86 29.04 18.08 -53.45
N ILE A 87 28.54 18.57 -52.32
CA ILE A 87 28.94 18.07 -51.00
C ILE A 87 28.15 16.83 -50.53
N GLY A 88 27.29 16.27 -51.39
CA GLY A 88 26.56 15.04 -51.12
C GLY A 88 25.19 15.22 -50.46
N MET A 89 24.56 16.40 -50.53
CA MET A 89 23.16 16.52 -50.10
C MET A 89 22.24 15.77 -51.05
N MET A 90 21.44 14.85 -50.52
CA MET A 90 20.60 13.92 -51.28
C MET A 90 19.11 14.28 -51.13
N LYS A 91 18.40 14.45 -52.25
CA LYS A 91 16.98 14.84 -52.24
C LYS A 91 16.08 13.71 -51.72
N GLU A 92 16.55 12.47 -51.79
CA GLU A 92 15.89 11.24 -51.37
C GLU A 92 15.62 11.22 -49.85
N PHE A 93 16.37 12.01 -49.07
CA PHE A 93 16.13 12.19 -47.64
C PHE A 93 15.11 13.30 -47.32
N ILE A 94 14.56 13.99 -48.33
CA ILE A 94 13.50 14.98 -48.13
C ILE A 94 12.16 14.24 -48.16
N LEU A 95 11.49 14.21 -47.00
CA LEU A 95 10.17 13.59 -46.87
C LEU A 95 9.17 14.20 -47.85
N THR A 96 8.45 13.35 -48.55
CA THR A 96 7.30 13.71 -49.38
C THR A 96 6.17 14.26 -48.50
N ASP A 97 5.21 14.97 -49.10
CA ASP A 97 4.09 15.50 -48.33
C ASP A 97 3.20 14.37 -47.77
N GLU A 98 3.09 13.26 -48.49
CA GLU A 98 2.46 12.01 -48.03
C GLU A 98 3.19 11.42 -46.82
N GLU A 99 4.52 11.35 -46.83
CA GLU A 99 5.30 10.85 -45.69
C GLU A 99 5.23 11.77 -44.47
N VAL A 100 5.18 13.09 -44.68
CA VAL A 100 4.96 14.06 -43.61
C VAL A 100 3.57 13.87 -43.01
N GLN A 101 2.54 13.70 -43.85
CA GLN A 101 1.18 13.45 -43.38
C GLN A 101 1.09 12.15 -42.59
N ARG A 102 1.64 11.05 -43.13
CA ARG A 102 1.72 9.75 -42.43
C ARG A 102 2.39 9.86 -41.06
N LYS A 103 3.47 10.63 -40.93
CA LYS A 103 4.12 10.87 -39.64
C LYS A 103 3.22 11.66 -38.67
N LYS A 104 2.46 12.64 -39.13
CA LYS A 104 1.50 13.38 -38.30
C LYS A 104 0.38 12.45 -37.81
N ASP A 105 -0.16 11.63 -38.68
CA ASP A 105 -1.24 10.69 -38.35
C ASP A 105 -0.78 9.67 -37.30
N LEU A 106 0.45 9.15 -37.42
CA LEU A 106 1.05 8.27 -36.41
C LEU A 106 1.21 8.96 -35.04
N ILE A 107 1.61 10.24 -35.01
CA ILE A 107 1.74 11.00 -33.77
C ILE A 107 0.37 11.23 -33.13
N MET A 108 -0.64 11.59 -33.92
CA MET A 108 -2.01 11.80 -33.44
C MET A 108 -2.58 10.50 -32.88
N LYS A 109 -2.45 9.39 -33.62
CA LYS A 109 -2.87 8.07 -33.15
C LYS A 109 -2.22 7.67 -31.83
N ARG A 110 -0.90 7.91 -31.68
CA ARG A 110 -0.19 7.62 -30.42
C ARG A 110 -0.72 8.47 -29.26
N LYS A 111 -1.03 9.75 -29.49
CA LYS A 111 -1.64 10.62 -28.47
C LYS A 111 -3.03 10.17 -28.08
N GLU A 112 -3.84 9.73 -29.04
CA GLU A 112 -5.17 9.17 -28.79
C GLU A 112 -5.10 7.87 -27.99
N GLU A 113 -4.19 6.96 -28.35
CA GLU A 113 -3.93 5.72 -27.60
C GLU A 113 -3.48 5.99 -26.16
N GLU A 114 -2.61 6.99 -25.96
CA GLU A 114 -2.13 7.40 -24.63
C GLU A 114 -3.25 8.04 -23.80
N ALA A 115 -4.04 8.94 -24.39
CA ALA A 115 -5.20 9.54 -23.75
C ALA A 115 -6.27 8.50 -23.38
N ALA A 116 -6.51 7.51 -24.24
CA ALA A 116 -7.42 6.40 -23.98
C ALA A 116 -6.95 5.52 -22.82
N ARG A 117 -5.64 5.22 -22.74
CA ARG A 117 -5.05 4.49 -21.61
C ARG A 117 -5.18 5.25 -20.30
N GLU A 118 -4.91 6.56 -20.31
CA GLU A 118 -5.05 7.40 -19.12
C GLU A 118 -6.51 7.53 -18.67
N ALA A 119 -7.45 7.61 -19.61
CA ALA A 119 -8.88 7.64 -19.32
C ALA A 119 -9.40 6.32 -18.72
N GLN A 120 -8.78 5.19 -19.03
CA GLN A 120 -9.12 3.87 -18.48
C GLN A 120 -8.45 3.60 -17.12
N ARG A 121 -7.58 4.49 -16.64
CA ARG A 121 -6.91 4.30 -15.35
C ARG A 121 -7.95 4.34 -14.23
N PRO A 122 -8.01 3.33 -13.35
CA PRO A 122 -8.97 3.32 -12.26
C PRO A 122 -8.73 4.53 -11.36
N ARG A 123 -9.81 5.20 -10.96
CA ARG A 123 -9.81 6.33 -10.04
C ARG A 123 -10.94 6.13 -9.04
N LEU A 124 -10.76 6.69 -7.85
CA LEU A 124 -11.83 6.76 -6.86
C LEU A 124 -12.87 7.77 -7.29
N SER A 125 -14.14 7.49 -7.01
CA SER A 125 -15.19 8.52 -7.11
C SER A 125 -15.01 9.57 -6.00
N GLU A 126 -15.63 10.73 -6.19
CA GLU A 126 -15.64 11.79 -5.17
C GLU A 126 -16.26 11.29 -3.85
N GLU A 127 -17.36 10.53 -3.95
CA GLU A 127 -18.01 9.90 -2.80
C GLU A 127 -17.09 8.91 -2.09
N GLN A 128 -16.42 8.00 -2.82
CA GLN A 128 -15.48 7.04 -2.22
C GLN A 128 -14.35 7.77 -1.50
N THR A 129 -13.80 8.81 -2.13
CA THR A 129 -12.74 9.64 -1.54
C THR A 129 -13.22 10.30 -0.24
N GLN A 130 -14.44 10.84 -0.23
CA GLN A 130 -15.01 11.48 0.95
C GLN A 130 -15.24 10.49 2.09
N ILE A 131 -15.77 9.30 1.80
CA ILE A 131 -15.96 8.24 2.80
C ILE A 131 -14.62 7.86 3.42
N ILE A 132 -13.60 7.61 2.61
CA ILE A 132 -12.26 7.23 3.07
C ILE A 132 -11.65 8.32 3.96
N ASN A 133 -11.68 9.57 3.51
CA ASN A 133 -11.16 10.70 4.30
C ASN A 133 -11.87 10.84 5.65
N THR A 134 -13.19 10.65 5.67
CA THR A 134 -13.98 10.71 6.91
C THR A 134 -13.56 9.60 7.89
N LEU A 135 -13.32 8.38 7.39
CA LEU A 135 -12.89 7.25 8.23
C LEU A 135 -11.45 7.40 8.74
N VAL A 136 -10.55 7.93 7.91
CA VAL A 136 -9.17 8.26 8.33
C VAL A 136 -9.20 9.34 9.42
N GLU A 137 -9.98 10.40 9.23
CA GLU A 137 -10.14 11.45 10.24
C GLU A 137 -10.75 10.90 11.53
N ALA A 138 -11.77 10.04 11.42
CA ALA A 138 -12.37 9.36 12.57
C ALA A 138 -11.34 8.53 13.32
N HIS A 139 -10.46 7.84 12.60
CA HIS A 139 -9.40 7.04 13.17
C HIS A 139 -8.39 7.92 13.92
N HIS A 140 -7.86 8.97 13.31
CA HIS A 140 -6.91 9.89 13.97
C HIS A 140 -7.49 10.60 15.19
N LYS A 141 -8.81 10.88 15.21
CA LYS A 141 -9.48 11.47 16.37
C LYS A 141 -9.70 10.50 17.53
N THR A 142 -9.64 9.20 17.26
CA THR A 142 -10.03 8.15 18.21
C THR A 142 -8.93 7.15 18.46
N TYR A 143 -7.76 7.33 17.86
CA TYR A 143 -6.57 6.56 18.12
C TYR A 143 -5.40 7.50 18.30
N ASP A 144 -4.68 7.30 19.40
CA ASP A 144 -3.48 8.03 19.75
C ASP A 144 -2.40 6.98 20.01
N ASP A 145 -1.37 6.97 19.18
CA ASP A 145 -0.26 6.01 19.23
C ASP A 145 0.61 6.22 20.47
N SER A 146 0.61 7.43 21.04
CA SER A 146 1.29 7.75 22.29
C SER A 146 0.51 7.31 23.53
N TYR A 147 -0.79 7.00 23.37
CA TYR A 147 -1.72 6.69 24.46
C TYR A 147 -1.71 7.78 25.56
N SER A 148 -1.49 9.05 25.19
CA SER A 148 -1.34 10.17 26.12
C SER A 148 -2.59 10.43 26.97
N ASP A 149 -3.77 10.09 26.46
CA ASP A 149 -5.05 10.17 27.18
C ASP A 149 -5.25 9.04 28.20
N PHE A 150 -4.42 7.99 28.19
CA PHE A 150 -4.52 6.81 29.06
C PHE A 150 -3.88 7.04 30.44
N THR A 151 -4.25 8.11 31.14
CA THR A 151 -3.55 8.58 32.36
C THR A 151 -4.26 8.28 33.68
N ARG A 152 -5.54 7.87 33.64
CA ARG A 152 -6.39 7.73 34.84
C ARG A 152 -6.72 6.29 35.23
N PHE A 153 -6.01 5.32 34.64
CA PHE A 153 -6.31 3.91 34.79
C PHE A 153 -5.35 3.23 35.77
N ARG A 154 -5.79 2.10 36.35
CA ARG A 154 -4.97 1.31 37.27
C ARG A 154 -3.67 0.89 36.56
N PRO A 155 -2.48 1.00 37.18
CA PRO A 155 -1.22 0.64 36.53
C PRO A 155 -1.08 -0.88 36.34
N PRO A 156 -0.25 -1.34 35.38
CA PRO A 156 0.13 -2.76 35.26
C PRO A 156 0.77 -3.28 36.55
N VAL A 157 0.40 -4.49 36.98
CA VAL A 157 1.00 -5.16 38.14
C VAL A 157 1.78 -6.39 37.65
N ARG A 158 3.12 -6.33 37.72
CA ARG A 158 4.02 -7.37 37.20
C ARG A 158 5.06 -7.80 38.23
N ASP A 159 5.30 -9.10 38.28
CA ASP A 159 6.49 -9.67 38.94
C ASP A 159 7.68 -9.66 37.97
N GLY A 160 8.41 -8.54 37.90
CA GLY A 160 9.65 -8.40 37.15
C GLY A 160 9.58 -7.59 35.83
N PRO A 161 10.74 -7.33 35.19
CA PRO A 161 10.83 -6.44 34.02
C PRO A 161 10.32 -7.09 32.73
N VAL A 162 9.62 -6.29 31.90
CA VAL A 162 9.05 -6.69 30.58
C VAL A 162 10.12 -7.21 29.59
N THR A 163 11.38 -6.85 29.79
CA THR A 163 12.48 -7.00 28.81
C THR A 163 13.13 -8.38 28.72
N ARG A 164 12.92 -9.29 29.69
CA ARG A 164 13.55 -10.63 29.64
C ARG A 164 13.02 -11.52 28.51
N SER A 165 11.86 -11.17 27.96
CA SER A 165 11.21 -11.87 26.85
C SER A 165 11.76 -11.45 25.47
N ALA A 166 12.19 -10.20 25.31
CA ALA A 166 12.59 -9.63 24.01
C ALA A 166 13.98 -10.08 23.52
N SER A 167 14.91 -10.39 24.44
CA SER A 167 16.29 -10.78 24.10
C SER A 167 16.39 -12.13 23.38
N ARG A 168 15.35 -12.97 23.47
CA ARG A 168 15.27 -14.27 22.77
C ARG A 168 14.64 -14.18 21.39
N ALA A 169 13.87 -13.12 21.11
CA ALA A 169 13.21 -12.93 19.82
C ALA A 169 14.20 -12.42 18.74
N ALA A 170 15.18 -11.60 19.13
CA ALA A 170 16.26 -11.13 18.25
C ALA A 170 17.10 -12.26 17.61
N SER A 171 17.19 -13.43 18.26
CA SER A 171 17.93 -14.60 17.76
C SER A 171 17.24 -15.34 16.60
N LEU A 172 15.97 -15.03 16.31
CA LEU A 172 15.17 -15.74 15.31
C LEU A 172 15.17 -15.07 13.93
N HIS A 173 15.66 -13.83 13.82
CA HIS A 173 15.85 -13.16 12.52
C HIS A 173 16.84 -13.89 11.59
N SER A 174 17.65 -14.83 12.10
CA SER A 174 18.57 -15.63 11.30
C SER A 174 17.92 -16.83 10.57
N LEU A 175 16.62 -17.10 10.74
CA LEU A 175 15.95 -18.24 10.10
C LEU A 175 14.97 -17.86 8.97
N SER A 176 14.77 -16.57 8.69
CA SER A 176 13.82 -16.11 7.67
C SER A 176 14.39 -15.95 6.26
N ASP A 177 15.68 -16.23 6.04
CA ASP A 177 16.36 -15.95 4.77
C ASP A 177 16.50 -17.17 3.84
N ALA A 178 15.50 -18.05 3.82
CA ALA A 178 15.43 -19.15 2.87
C ALA A 178 14.11 -19.17 2.07
N SER A 179 14.25 -18.79 0.80
CA SER A 179 13.41 -19.09 -0.37
C SER A 179 12.25 -18.15 -0.69
N SER A 180 12.46 -17.36 -1.76
CA SER A 180 11.40 -16.88 -2.65
C SER A 180 10.77 -18.05 -3.43
N ASP A 181 9.61 -17.75 -4.00
CA ASP A 181 8.94 -18.43 -5.12
C ASP A 181 8.59 -19.91 -5.00
N SER A 182 7.31 -20.19 -4.80
CA SER A 182 6.45 -20.82 -5.81
C SER A 182 5.13 -21.27 -5.19
N PHE A 183 4.03 -21.03 -5.90
CA PHE A 183 2.74 -21.64 -5.62
C PHE A 183 2.85 -23.16 -5.74
N ASN A 184 2.97 -23.87 -4.62
CA ASN A 184 2.56 -25.26 -4.50
C ASN A 184 2.18 -25.53 -3.04
N HIS A 185 0.93 -25.94 -2.85
CA HIS A 185 0.41 -26.37 -1.55
C HIS A 185 1.08 -27.68 -1.12
N SER A 186 1.74 -27.65 0.05
CA SER A 186 1.85 -28.81 0.94
C SER A 186 1.39 -28.38 2.34
N PRO A 187 0.50 -29.12 3.03
CA PRO A 187 -0.02 -28.76 4.36
C PRO A 187 1.08 -28.67 5.43
N GLU A 188 2.20 -29.37 5.25
CA GLU A 188 3.22 -29.61 6.28
C GLU A 188 4.06 -28.37 6.65
N SER A 189 4.13 -27.35 5.78
CA SER A 189 4.95 -26.15 6.04
C SER A 189 4.29 -25.13 6.99
N VAL A 190 2.97 -25.19 7.13
CA VAL A 190 2.19 -24.31 8.01
C VAL A 190 2.17 -24.88 9.43
N ASP A 191 2.01 -26.21 9.55
CA ASP A 191 2.02 -26.92 10.83
C ASP A 191 3.37 -26.78 11.56
N THR A 192 4.49 -26.82 10.83
CA THR A 192 5.82 -26.64 11.42
C THR A 192 6.03 -25.22 11.99
N LYS A 193 5.47 -24.19 11.33
CA LYS A 193 5.53 -22.79 11.82
C LYS A 193 4.57 -22.56 12.99
N LEU A 194 3.44 -23.26 13.02
CA LEU A 194 2.47 -23.22 14.13
C LEU A 194 3.00 -23.90 15.39
N MET A 195 3.63 -25.07 15.23
CA MET A 195 4.33 -25.79 16.30
C MET A 195 5.42 -24.93 16.95
N ASN A 196 6.12 -24.12 16.14
CA ASN A 196 7.15 -23.20 16.63
C ASN A 196 6.53 -22.00 17.38
N LEU A 197 5.33 -21.55 17.00
CA LEU A 197 4.61 -20.49 17.71
C LEU A 197 4.04 -20.98 19.05
N SER A 198 3.43 -22.17 19.10
CA SER A 198 2.96 -22.77 20.36
C SER A 198 4.14 -23.04 21.29
N SER A 199 5.27 -23.55 20.78
CA SER A 199 6.51 -23.71 21.56
C SER A 199 7.06 -22.36 22.04
N LEU A 200 7.00 -21.31 21.23
CA LEU A 200 7.41 -19.95 21.59
C LEU A 200 6.51 -19.37 22.70
N LEU A 201 5.19 -19.57 22.60
CA LEU A 201 4.22 -19.15 23.61
C LEU A 201 4.41 -19.87 24.93
N MET A 202 4.73 -21.17 24.89
CA MET A 202 5.08 -21.97 26.07
C MET A 202 6.40 -21.51 26.70
N MET A 203 7.41 -21.14 25.91
CA MET A 203 8.67 -20.57 26.44
C MET A 203 8.48 -19.21 27.13
N TYR A 204 7.46 -18.43 26.75
CA TYR A 204 7.08 -17.20 27.48
C TYR A 204 6.40 -17.48 28.83
N GLN A 205 5.95 -18.72 29.06
CA GLN A 205 5.30 -19.17 30.29
C GLN A 205 6.29 -19.73 31.31
N GLU A 206 7.33 -20.45 30.87
CA GLU A 206 8.31 -21.11 31.76
C GLU A 206 9.33 -20.18 32.44
N GLY A 207 9.44 -18.92 32.02
CA GLY A 207 10.41 -17.96 32.58
C GLY A 207 10.07 -17.39 33.97
N ALA A 208 8.96 -17.81 34.58
CA ALA A 208 8.37 -17.18 35.77
C ALA A 208 8.39 -18.04 37.05
N GLY A 209 9.09 -19.18 37.10
CA GLY A 209 9.13 -20.04 38.28
C GLY A 209 10.54 -20.46 38.70
N SER A 210 11.03 -19.94 39.83
CA SER A 210 12.01 -20.66 40.65
C SER A 210 11.23 -21.65 41.53
N PRO A 211 11.63 -22.94 41.64
CA PRO A 211 10.80 -23.98 42.26
C PRO A 211 10.92 -24.00 43.79
N ASP A 212 10.99 -22.85 44.45
CA ASP A 212 11.23 -22.81 45.91
C ASP A 212 10.49 -21.65 46.58
N SER A 213 9.16 -21.73 46.60
CA SER A 213 8.32 -21.10 47.62
C SER A 213 6.93 -21.72 47.60
N SER A 214 6.64 -22.46 48.67
CA SER A 214 5.34 -22.84 49.22
C SER A 214 4.07 -22.51 48.41
N GLU A 215 3.34 -23.56 48.07
CA GLU A 215 1.95 -23.58 47.62
C GLU A 215 1.03 -22.72 48.49
N GLU A 216 0.74 -21.47 48.08
CA GLU A 216 -0.38 -20.62 48.53
C GLU A 216 -0.34 -19.25 47.80
N ASP A 217 -0.74 -19.16 46.51
CA ASP A 217 -1.28 -17.91 45.91
C ASP A 217 -1.92 -18.09 44.50
N ASN A 218 -2.67 -19.18 44.32
CA ASN A 218 -3.15 -19.66 43.01
C ASN A 218 -4.44 -18.96 42.48
N THR A 219 -4.70 -17.68 42.80
CA THR A 219 -5.96 -16.99 42.43
C THR A 219 -5.88 -15.50 42.06
N CYS A 220 -4.74 -14.80 42.19
CA CYS A 220 -4.73 -13.36 41.88
C CYS A 220 -4.51 -13.10 40.38
N LEU A 221 -5.58 -12.76 39.65
CA LEU A 221 -5.49 -12.22 38.27
C LEU A 221 -4.91 -10.79 38.27
N SER A 222 -3.63 -10.68 38.59
CA SER A 222 -2.90 -9.41 38.80
C SER A 222 -3.08 -8.38 37.68
N MET A 223 -3.26 -8.83 36.44
CA MET A 223 -3.42 -7.95 35.27
C MET A 223 -4.88 -7.68 34.89
N LEU A 224 -5.85 -8.40 35.46
CA LEU A 224 -7.27 -8.24 35.13
C LEU A 224 -7.79 -6.81 35.37
N PRO A 225 -7.55 -6.15 36.52
CA PRO A 225 -7.99 -4.78 36.75
C PRO A 225 -7.46 -3.81 35.69
N HIS A 226 -6.17 -3.93 35.36
CA HIS A 226 -5.49 -3.05 34.42
C HIS A 226 -5.97 -3.27 32.98
N LEU A 227 -6.08 -4.53 32.53
CA LEU A 227 -6.56 -4.80 31.17
C LEU A 227 -8.05 -4.49 31.02
N ALA A 228 -8.86 -4.64 32.07
CA ALA A 228 -10.25 -4.18 32.05
C ALA A 228 -10.36 -2.67 31.82
N ASP A 229 -9.45 -1.88 32.41
CA ASP A 229 -9.35 -0.43 32.17
C ASP A 229 -8.92 -0.11 30.73
N LEU A 230 -7.92 -0.81 30.20
CA LEU A 230 -7.46 -0.66 28.82
C LEU A 230 -8.55 -0.99 27.80
N VAL A 231 -9.31 -2.05 28.04
CA VAL A 231 -10.46 -2.44 27.21
C VAL A 231 -11.58 -1.39 27.33
N SER A 232 -11.87 -0.89 28.53
CA SER A 232 -12.85 0.19 28.74
C SER A 232 -12.50 1.46 27.95
N TYR A 233 -11.24 1.89 28.03
CA TYR A 233 -10.70 2.98 27.21
C TYR A 233 -10.89 2.71 25.71
N SER A 234 -10.54 1.50 25.27
CA SER A 234 -10.63 1.12 23.86
C SER A 234 -12.08 1.08 23.36
N ILE A 235 -13.04 0.63 24.18
CA ILE A 235 -14.48 0.68 23.87
C ILE A 235 -14.92 2.13 23.63
N GLN A 236 -14.53 3.08 24.49
CA GLN A 236 -14.89 4.49 24.30
C GLN A 236 -14.35 5.04 22.98
N LYS A 237 -13.13 4.66 22.61
CA LYS A 237 -12.52 5.03 21.33
C LYS A 237 -13.20 4.35 20.13
N VAL A 238 -13.70 3.12 20.27
CA VAL A 238 -14.52 2.44 19.26
C VAL A 238 -15.86 3.15 19.07
N ILE A 239 -16.54 3.52 20.16
CA ILE A 239 -17.80 4.29 20.10
C ILE A 239 -17.58 5.64 19.40
N GLY A 240 -16.48 6.33 19.72
CA GLY A 240 -16.10 7.58 19.04
C GLY A 240 -15.92 7.38 17.54
N PHE A 241 -15.24 6.30 17.13
CA PHE A 241 -15.02 5.97 15.72
C PHE A 241 -16.34 5.66 15.01
N ALA A 242 -17.16 4.80 15.60
CA ALA A 242 -18.46 4.39 15.06
C ALA A 242 -19.37 5.59 14.77
N LYS A 243 -19.42 6.55 15.70
CA LYS A 243 -20.20 7.78 15.55
C LYS A 243 -19.75 8.68 14.40
N MET A 244 -18.60 8.44 13.79
CA MET A 244 -18.12 9.18 12.62
C MET A 244 -18.26 8.41 11.30
N ILE A 245 -18.66 7.14 11.34
CA ILE A 245 -18.93 6.35 10.14
C ILE A 245 -20.17 6.94 9.44
N PRO A 246 -20.09 7.32 8.14
CA PRO A 246 -21.23 7.85 7.40
C PRO A 246 -22.42 6.88 7.43
N GLY A 247 -23.60 7.35 7.84
CA GLY A 247 -24.80 6.53 7.94
C GLY A 247 -25.04 5.86 9.30
N PHE A 248 -24.06 5.83 10.21
CA PHE A 248 -24.19 5.15 11.51
C PHE A 248 -25.14 5.89 12.47
N ARG A 249 -25.08 7.22 12.53
CA ARG A 249 -25.92 8.01 13.46
C ARG A 249 -27.39 8.03 13.05
N GLU A 250 -27.65 7.74 11.79
CA GLU A 250 -28.98 7.66 11.18
C GLU A 250 -29.66 6.31 11.45
N LEU A 251 -28.94 5.31 12.00
CA LEU A 251 -29.51 4.04 12.46
C LEU A 251 -30.33 4.24 13.74
N THR A 252 -31.21 3.29 14.05
CA THR A 252 -31.93 3.26 15.33
C THR A 252 -30.96 3.14 16.51
N ALA A 253 -31.37 3.59 17.70
CA ALA A 253 -30.51 3.47 18.88
C ALA A 253 -30.24 1.99 19.23
N GLU A 254 -31.25 1.14 19.03
CA GLU A 254 -31.20 -0.31 19.20
C GLU A 254 -30.15 -0.94 18.28
N ASP A 255 -30.16 -0.59 16.99
CA ASP A 255 -29.16 -1.07 16.03
C ASP A 255 -27.75 -0.57 16.35
N GLN A 256 -27.61 0.72 16.70
CA GLN A 256 -26.31 1.27 17.10
C GLN A 256 -25.73 0.52 18.30
N ILE A 257 -26.56 0.21 19.31
CA ILE A 257 -26.16 -0.57 20.49
C ILE A 257 -25.80 -2.01 20.11
N ALA A 258 -26.65 -2.69 19.32
CA ALA A 258 -26.44 -4.08 18.91
C ALA A 258 -25.11 -4.25 18.14
N LEU A 259 -24.83 -3.34 17.19
CA LEU A 259 -23.60 -3.32 16.42
C LEU A 259 -22.37 -3.08 17.31
N LEU A 260 -22.43 -2.09 18.21
CA LEU A 260 -21.33 -1.78 19.12
C LEU A 260 -21.04 -2.93 20.08
N LYS A 261 -22.06 -3.52 20.72
CA LYS A 261 -21.89 -4.65 21.64
C LYS A 261 -21.27 -5.86 20.94
N SER A 262 -21.72 -6.15 19.72
CA SER A 262 -21.29 -7.36 19.01
C SER A 262 -19.92 -7.23 18.34
N SER A 263 -19.48 -6.01 18.01
CA SER A 263 -18.23 -5.77 17.26
C SER A 263 -17.09 -5.17 18.09
N ALA A 264 -17.35 -4.63 19.29
CA ALA A 264 -16.35 -3.86 20.05
C ALA A 264 -15.01 -4.61 20.19
N ILE A 265 -15.03 -5.88 20.61
CA ILE A 265 -13.79 -6.65 20.78
C ILE A 265 -13.08 -6.92 19.45
N GLU A 266 -13.83 -7.16 18.37
CA GLU A 266 -13.27 -7.40 17.03
C GLU A 266 -12.56 -6.14 16.52
N ILE A 267 -13.14 -4.96 16.73
CA ILE A 267 -12.52 -3.68 16.37
C ILE A 267 -11.30 -3.40 17.25
N ILE A 268 -11.34 -3.74 18.55
CA ILE A 268 -10.17 -3.62 19.44
C ILE A 268 -9.04 -4.52 18.96
N MET A 269 -9.34 -5.77 18.58
CA MET A 269 -8.35 -6.71 18.05
C MET A 269 -7.76 -6.23 16.71
N LEU A 270 -8.58 -5.72 15.78
CA LEU A 270 -8.12 -5.10 14.54
C LEU A 270 -7.18 -3.93 14.82
N ARG A 271 -7.63 -2.97 15.63
CA ARG A 271 -6.91 -1.74 15.94
C ARG A 271 -5.60 -2.01 16.68
N SER A 272 -5.56 -3.01 17.56
CA SER A 272 -4.34 -3.39 18.28
C SER A 272 -3.20 -3.84 17.35
N ASN A 273 -3.48 -4.14 16.08
CA ASN A 273 -2.44 -4.41 15.09
C ASN A 273 -1.50 -3.21 14.85
N GLN A 274 -1.96 -1.99 15.11
CA GLN A 274 -1.15 -0.79 14.94
C GLN A 274 -0.02 -0.74 15.97
N SER A 275 -0.29 -1.13 17.21
CA SER A 275 0.70 -1.21 18.29
C SER A 275 1.43 -2.55 18.38
N PHE A 276 1.05 -3.55 17.58
CA PHE A 276 1.67 -4.88 17.58
C PHE A 276 3.02 -4.90 16.84
N SER A 277 4.04 -5.47 17.48
CA SER A 277 5.38 -5.67 16.92
C SER A 277 5.61 -7.14 16.54
N LEU A 278 6.13 -7.35 15.33
CA LEU A 278 6.58 -8.68 14.87
C LEU A 278 7.94 -9.08 15.47
N GLU A 279 8.71 -8.11 15.99
CA GLU A 279 10.06 -8.36 16.51
C GLU A 279 10.01 -9.21 17.78
N ASP A 280 9.10 -8.90 18.68
CA ASP A 280 9.00 -9.52 20.01
C ASP A 280 7.58 -9.98 20.37
N MET A 281 6.65 -9.95 19.40
CA MET A 281 5.26 -10.40 19.55
C MET A 281 4.55 -9.70 20.71
N SER A 282 4.77 -8.39 20.84
CA SER A 282 4.23 -7.55 21.92
C SER A 282 3.41 -6.38 21.37
N TRP A 283 2.59 -5.77 22.23
CA TRP A 283 1.84 -4.55 21.95
C TRP A 283 2.45 -3.39 22.72
N SER A 284 2.82 -2.30 22.04
CA SER A 284 3.38 -1.11 22.68
C SER A 284 2.36 0.02 22.68
N CYS A 285 1.82 0.36 23.85
CA CYS A 285 0.76 1.36 24.00
C CYS A 285 1.27 2.60 24.74
N GLY A 286 2.16 3.36 24.09
CA GLY A 286 2.78 4.55 24.68
C GLY A 286 4.12 4.25 25.36
N GLY A 287 4.26 4.60 26.64
CA GLY A 287 5.50 4.45 27.40
C GLY A 287 5.95 3.00 27.63
N PRO A 288 7.21 2.77 28.04
CA PRO A 288 7.79 1.43 28.20
C PRO A 288 7.04 0.54 29.20
N ASP A 289 6.37 1.13 30.19
CA ASP A 289 5.56 0.42 31.17
C ASP A 289 4.26 -0.15 30.57
N PHE A 290 3.78 0.41 29.46
CA PHE A 290 2.56 0.01 28.76
C PHE A 290 2.86 -0.85 27.53
N LYS A 291 3.87 -1.71 27.66
CA LYS A 291 4.20 -2.75 26.69
C LYS A 291 3.68 -4.09 27.17
N TYR A 292 2.83 -4.76 26.39
CA TYR A 292 2.14 -5.99 26.78
C TYR A 292 2.61 -7.18 25.97
N CYS A 293 2.80 -8.31 26.63
CA CYS A 293 3.04 -9.60 26.02
C CYS A 293 1.90 -10.57 26.33
N VAL A 294 1.92 -11.75 25.71
CA VAL A 294 0.92 -12.81 25.94
C VAL A 294 0.77 -13.14 27.42
N ASN A 295 1.86 -13.14 28.18
CA ASN A 295 1.84 -13.43 29.62
C ASN A 295 1.09 -12.37 30.44
N ASP A 296 1.03 -11.11 29.99
CA ASP A 296 0.22 -10.10 30.67
C ASP A 296 -1.28 -10.42 30.51
N VAL A 297 -1.68 -10.97 29.35
CA VAL A 297 -3.07 -11.33 29.06
C VAL A 297 -3.47 -12.64 29.75
N THR A 298 -2.53 -13.58 29.92
CA THR A 298 -2.78 -14.78 30.75
C THR A 298 -2.96 -14.42 32.23
N LYS A 299 -2.18 -13.47 32.75
CA LYS A 299 -2.34 -12.91 34.10
C LYS A 299 -3.65 -12.13 34.30
N ALA A 300 -4.40 -11.86 33.23
CA ALA A 300 -5.76 -11.33 33.29
C ALA A 300 -6.86 -12.40 33.16
N GLY A 301 -6.47 -13.67 33.08
CA GLY A 301 -7.41 -14.80 33.11
C GLY A 301 -7.76 -15.39 31.73
N HIS A 302 -7.08 -14.96 30.66
CA HIS A 302 -7.27 -15.55 29.34
C HIS A 302 -6.33 -16.71 29.08
N THR A 303 -6.81 -17.74 28.38
CA THR A 303 -6.02 -18.95 28.11
C THR A 303 -5.43 -18.92 26.69
N LEU A 304 -4.50 -19.84 26.42
CA LEU A 304 -3.90 -19.99 25.09
C LEU A 304 -4.92 -20.36 24.00
N GLU A 305 -6.10 -20.90 24.35
CA GLU A 305 -7.19 -21.14 23.38
C GLU A 305 -7.61 -19.84 22.65
N LEU A 306 -7.55 -18.70 23.34
CA LEU A 306 -7.81 -17.38 22.75
C LEU A 306 -6.52 -16.76 22.20
N LEU A 307 -5.42 -16.84 22.96
CA LEU A 307 -4.21 -16.06 22.68
C LEU A 307 -3.43 -16.59 21.48
N GLU A 308 -3.41 -17.90 21.25
CA GLU A 308 -2.78 -18.48 20.06
C GLU A 308 -3.43 -17.99 18.76
N PRO A 309 -4.76 -18.14 18.58
CA PRO A 309 -5.46 -17.56 17.43
C PRO A 309 -5.28 -16.04 17.33
N LEU A 310 -5.26 -15.31 18.45
CA LEU A 310 -5.09 -13.86 18.44
C LEU A 310 -3.73 -13.46 17.89
N VAL A 311 -2.64 -14.08 18.34
CA VAL A 311 -1.30 -13.79 17.82
C VAL A 311 -1.19 -14.19 16.34
N LYS A 312 -1.75 -15.35 15.95
CA LYS A 312 -1.82 -15.77 14.53
C LYS A 312 -2.58 -14.74 13.69
N PHE A 313 -3.67 -14.20 14.21
CA PHE A 313 -4.43 -13.12 13.58
C PHE A 313 -3.58 -11.86 13.42
N GLN A 314 -2.90 -11.38 14.47
CA GLN A 314 -2.07 -10.18 14.42
C GLN A 314 -0.92 -10.29 13.40
N VAL A 315 -0.22 -11.43 13.41
CA VAL A 315 0.85 -11.72 12.45
C VAL A 315 0.29 -11.78 11.03
N GLY A 316 -0.86 -12.45 10.85
CA GLY A 316 -1.53 -12.55 9.56
C GLY A 316 -1.96 -11.19 9.01
N LEU A 317 -2.44 -10.29 9.88
CA LEU A 317 -2.87 -8.95 9.51
C LEU A 317 -1.68 -8.04 9.15
N LYS A 318 -0.58 -8.07 9.92
CA LYS A 318 0.66 -7.35 9.56
C LYS A 318 1.19 -7.74 8.19
N LYS A 319 1.16 -9.04 7.84
CA LYS A 319 1.62 -9.56 6.54
C LYS A 319 0.80 -9.05 5.34
N LEU A 320 -0.39 -8.50 5.56
CA LEU A 320 -1.16 -7.88 4.49
C LEU A 320 -0.60 -6.52 4.07
N ASN A 321 0.27 -5.90 4.89
CA ASN A 321 0.85 -4.58 4.65
C ASN A 321 -0.22 -3.54 4.27
N LEU A 322 -1.30 -3.50 5.07
CA LEU A 322 -2.43 -2.63 4.80
C LEU A 322 -2.02 -1.16 4.88
N HIS A 323 -2.53 -0.37 3.94
CA HIS A 323 -2.56 1.07 4.09
C HIS A 323 -3.53 1.45 5.22
N GLU A 324 -3.39 2.67 5.75
CA GLU A 324 -4.28 3.16 6.80
C GLU A 324 -5.74 3.17 6.35
N GLU A 325 -5.99 3.61 5.12
CA GLU A 325 -7.31 3.67 4.51
C GLU A 325 -7.96 2.28 4.41
N GLU A 326 -7.16 1.27 4.04
CA GLU A 326 -7.60 -0.12 3.98
C GLU A 326 -7.96 -0.64 5.38
N HIS A 327 -7.17 -0.28 6.38
CA HIS A 327 -7.38 -0.67 7.77
C HIS A 327 -8.67 -0.06 8.35
N VAL A 328 -8.90 1.25 8.15
CA VAL A 328 -10.10 1.92 8.69
C VAL A 328 -11.38 1.49 7.96
N LEU A 329 -11.29 1.21 6.66
CA LEU A 329 -12.40 0.62 5.91
C LEU A 329 -12.73 -0.79 6.41
N LEU A 330 -11.71 -1.62 6.69
CA LEU A 330 -11.92 -2.96 7.25
C LEU A 330 -12.60 -2.91 8.63
N MET A 331 -12.20 -1.97 9.49
CA MET A 331 -12.86 -1.72 10.77
C MET A 331 -14.32 -1.30 10.57
N ALA A 332 -14.61 -0.38 9.66
CA ALA A 332 -15.97 0.09 9.41
C ALA A 332 -16.88 -1.04 8.86
N ILE A 333 -16.36 -1.87 7.95
CA ILE A 333 -17.05 -3.06 7.42
C ILE A 333 -17.33 -4.08 8.54
N CYS A 334 -16.35 -4.33 9.41
CA CYS A 334 -16.49 -5.22 10.57
C CYS A 334 -17.60 -4.74 11.53
N LEU A 335 -17.65 -3.44 11.79
CA LEU A 335 -18.63 -2.82 12.70
C LEU A 335 -20.05 -2.90 12.12
N LEU A 336 -20.22 -2.51 10.85
CA LEU A 336 -21.52 -2.50 10.14
C LEU A 336 -21.84 -3.87 9.56
N SER A 337 -21.90 -4.91 10.39
CA SER A 337 -22.30 -6.25 9.94
C SER A 337 -23.80 -6.49 10.17
N PRO A 338 -24.58 -6.87 9.15
CA PRO A 338 -26.03 -7.05 9.30
C PRO A 338 -26.41 -8.31 10.07
N ASP A 339 -25.50 -9.27 10.25
CA ASP A 339 -25.74 -10.54 10.94
C ASP A 339 -25.50 -10.48 12.46
N ARG A 340 -25.32 -9.28 13.05
CA ARG A 340 -25.11 -9.14 14.49
C ARG A 340 -26.39 -9.46 15.29
N PRO A 341 -26.29 -10.15 16.44
CA PRO A 341 -27.41 -10.34 17.34
C PRO A 341 -28.03 -9.01 17.79
N GLY A 342 -29.37 -8.92 17.77
CA GLY A 342 -30.12 -7.74 18.22
C GLY A 342 -30.34 -6.65 17.17
N VAL A 343 -29.73 -6.77 15.98
CA VAL A 343 -30.03 -5.90 14.84
C VAL A 343 -31.49 -6.07 14.39
N GLN A 344 -32.13 -4.96 14.05
CA GLN A 344 -33.51 -4.85 13.59
C GLN A 344 -33.56 -4.57 12.08
N ASP A 345 -32.84 -3.55 11.58
CA ASP A 345 -32.83 -3.18 10.16
C ASP A 345 -31.59 -3.73 9.42
N HIS A 346 -31.63 -5.03 9.16
CA HIS A 346 -30.56 -5.76 8.47
C HIS A 346 -30.26 -5.17 7.08
N ALA A 347 -31.30 -4.83 6.31
CA ALA A 347 -31.15 -4.35 4.94
C ALA A 347 -30.47 -2.97 4.89
N ARG A 348 -30.80 -2.09 5.85
CA ARG A 348 -30.14 -0.78 5.95
C ARG A 348 -28.66 -0.91 6.29
N ILE A 349 -28.30 -1.81 7.21
CA ILE A 349 -26.91 -2.04 7.61
C ILE A 349 -26.12 -2.68 6.48
N GLU A 350 -26.69 -3.67 5.78
CA GLU A 350 -26.09 -4.29 4.59
C GLU A 350 -25.78 -3.24 3.52
N ALA A 351 -26.73 -2.34 3.22
CA ALA A 351 -26.52 -1.26 2.25
C ALA A 351 -25.40 -0.28 2.67
N LEU A 352 -25.16 -0.07 3.96
CA LEU A 352 -24.02 0.72 4.44
C LEU A 352 -22.70 -0.08 4.31
N GLN A 353 -22.73 -1.36 4.64
CA GLN A 353 -21.57 -2.27 4.53
C GLN A 353 -21.12 -2.44 3.07
N ASP A 354 -22.05 -2.56 2.13
CA ASP A 354 -21.78 -2.68 0.70
C ASP A 354 -21.07 -1.45 0.15
N ARG A 355 -21.55 -0.25 0.50
CA ARG A 355 -20.89 1.01 0.10
C ARG A 355 -19.45 1.10 0.58
N LEU A 356 -19.18 0.66 1.82
CA LEU A 356 -17.82 0.61 2.37
C LEU A 356 -16.96 -0.45 1.67
N SER A 357 -17.55 -1.61 1.36
CA SER A 357 -16.90 -2.71 0.64
C SER A 357 -16.50 -2.31 -0.78
N GLU A 358 -17.38 -1.57 -1.48
CA GLU A 358 -17.10 -1.00 -2.79
C GLU A 358 -15.98 0.04 -2.75
N ALA A 359 -15.99 0.92 -1.74
CA ALA A 359 -14.93 1.91 -1.52
C ALA A 359 -13.58 1.24 -1.26
N LEU A 360 -13.54 0.18 -0.45
CA LEU A 360 -12.33 -0.59 -0.19
C LEU A 360 -11.79 -1.28 -1.44
N GLN A 361 -12.65 -1.96 -2.20
CA GLN A 361 -12.23 -2.58 -3.46
C GLN A 361 -11.72 -1.55 -4.46
N ALA A 362 -12.35 -0.38 -4.55
CA ALA A 362 -11.89 0.70 -5.40
C ALA A 362 -10.52 1.24 -4.94
N TYR A 363 -10.33 1.46 -3.64
CA TYR A 363 -9.05 1.92 -3.09
C TYR A 363 -7.92 0.93 -3.39
N ILE A 364 -8.12 -0.37 -3.12
CA ILE A 364 -7.12 -1.41 -3.39
C ILE A 364 -6.74 -1.42 -4.87
N ARG A 365 -7.72 -1.34 -5.78
CA ARG A 365 -7.47 -1.33 -7.24
C ARG A 365 -6.65 -0.13 -7.70
N VAL A 366 -6.81 1.02 -7.07
CA VAL A 366 -6.15 2.27 -7.46
C VAL A 366 -4.78 2.40 -6.81
N ASN A 367 -4.69 2.07 -5.52
CA ASN A 367 -3.58 2.47 -4.66
C ASN A 367 -2.68 1.33 -4.17
N HIS A 368 -3.09 0.06 -4.30
CA HIS A 368 -2.31 -1.08 -3.81
C HIS A 368 -1.82 -1.99 -4.95
N PRO A 369 -0.63 -1.72 -5.53
CA PRO A 369 -0.06 -2.54 -6.60
C PRO A 369 0.06 -4.01 -6.21
N GLY A 370 -0.42 -4.92 -7.06
CA GLY A 370 -0.38 -6.36 -6.78
C GLY A 370 -1.43 -6.84 -5.78
N GLY A 371 -2.28 -5.96 -5.24
CA GLY A 371 -3.35 -6.27 -4.27
C GLY A 371 -4.56 -7.03 -4.83
N ARG A 372 -4.42 -7.78 -5.94
CA ARG A 372 -5.55 -8.45 -6.62
C ARG A 372 -6.38 -9.34 -5.70
N LEU A 373 -5.71 -10.03 -4.77
CA LEU A 373 -6.34 -10.91 -3.78
C LEU A 373 -6.45 -10.27 -2.39
N LEU A 374 -6.06 -9.01 -2.25
CA LEU A 374 -5.98 -8.34 -0.95
C LEU A 374 -7.35 -8.22 -0.30
N TYR A 375 -8.36 -7.77 -1.05
CA TYR A 375 -9.73 -7.67 -0.56
C TYR A 375 -10.23 -8.99 0.03
N ALA A 376 -10.08 -10.10 -0.71
CA ALA A 376 -10.49 -11.42 -0.24
C ALA A 376 -9.74 -11.84 1.04
N LYS A 377 -8.43 -11.56 1.13
CA LYS A 377 -7.63 -11.82 2.33
C LYS A 377 -8.08 -10.97 3.52
N MET A 378 -8.49 -9.72 3.29
CA MET A 378 -9.03 -8.84 4.33
C MET A 378 -10.39 -9.34 4.84
N ILE A 379 -11.30 -9.75 3.95
CA ILE A 379 -12.57 -10.34 4.36
C ILE A 379 -12.37 -11.65 5.13
N GLN A 380 -11.39 -12.47 4.75
CA GLN A 380 -11.02 -13.67 5.52
C GLN A 380 -10.59 -13.31 6.96
N LYS A 381 -9.93 -12.16 7.18
CA LYS A 381 -9.60 -11.70 8.54
C LYS A 381 -10.86 -11.39 9.36
N LEU A 382 -11.95 -10.94 8.75
CA LEU A 382 -13.22 -10.75 9.45
C LEU A 382 -13.85 -12.08 9.89
N ALA A 383 -13.68 -13.15 9.10
CA ALA A 383 -14.10 -14.49 9.52
C ALA A 383 -13.27 -14.99 10.72
N ASP A 384 -11.95 -14.81 10.69
CA ASP A 384 -11.07 -15.15 11.82
C ASP A 384 -11.50 -14.42 13.12
N LEU A 385 -11.96 -13.16 13.00
CA LEU A 385 -12.46 -12.37 14.12
C LEU A 385 -13.74 -12.92 14.75
N ARG A 386 -14.62 -13.58 13.98
CA ARG A 386 -15.84 -14.19 14.55
C ARG A 386 -15.48 -15.32 15.52
N SER A 387 -14.55 -16.19 15.14
CA SER A 387 -14.05 -17.24 16.03
C SER A 387 -13.33 -16.68 17.26
N LEU A 388 -12.52 -15.61 17.09
CA LEU A 388 -11.89 -14.92 18.21
C LEU A 388 -12.90 -14.30 19.18
N ASN A 389 -13.98 -13.71 18.66
CA ASN A 389 -15.04 -13.11 19.45
C ASN A 389 -15.82 -14.16 20.25
N GLU A 390 -16.13 -15.31 19.64
CA GLU A 390 -16.78 -16.43 20.32
C GLU A 390 -15.93 -16.97 21.49
N GLU A 391 -14.63 -17.20 21.25
CA GLU A 391 -13.73 -17.68 22.30
C GLU A 391 -13.51 -16.63 23.39
N HIS A 392 -13.34 -15.35 23.02
CA HIS A 392 -13.30 -14.25 23.98
C HIS A 392 -14.56 -14.21 24.85
N SER A 393 -15.74 -14.31 24.24
CA SER A 393 -17.03 -14.29 24.94
C SER A 393 -17.20 -15.50 25.87
N LYS A 394 -16.69 -16.68 25.49
CA LYS A 394 -16.64 -17.87 26.36
C LYS A 394 -15.76 -17.63 27.60
N GLN A 395 -14.54 -17.14 27.42
CA GLN A 395 -13.61 -16.89 28.54
C GLN A 395 -14.08 -15.74 29.43
N TYR A 396 -14.57 -14.65 28.82
CA TYR A 396 -15.14 -13.52 29.54
C TYR A 396 -16.31 -13.93 30.45
N ARG A 397 -17.21 -14.80 29.98
CA ARG A 397 -18.30 -15.34 30.82
C ARG A 397 -17.74 -16.12 32.01
N SER A 398 -16.76 -17.01 31.79
CA SER A 398 -16.12 -17.77 32.87
C SER A 398 -15.48 -16.85 33.92
N LEU A 399 -14.88 -15.74 33.50
CA LEU A 399 -14.29 -14.74 34.39
C LEU A 399 -15.36 -13.94 35.14
N SER A 400 -16.37 -13.44 34.44
CA SER A 400 -17.39 -12.55 35.02
C SER A 400 -18.39 -13.25 35.95
N PHE A 401 -18.54 -14.57 35.87
CA PHE A 401 -19.34 -15.35 36.83
C PHE A 401 -18.68 -15.49 38.21
N GLN A 402 -17.39 -15.26 38.34
CA GLN A 402 -16.70 -15.28 39.63
C GLN A 402 -16.80 -13.88 40.27
N PRO A 403 -17.45 -13.72 41.44
CA PRO A 403 -17.70 -12.40 42.03
C PRO A 403 -16.43 -11.57 42.23
N GLU A 404 -15.35 -12.21 42.65
CA GLU A 404 -14.05 -11.58 42.91
C GLU A 404 -13.46 -10.93 41.65
N HIS A 405 -13.62 -11.58 40.49
CA HIS A 405 -13.14 -11.09 39.20
C HIS A 405 -14.11 -10.08 38.59
N SER A 406 -15.41 -10.32 38.73
CA SER A 406 -16.46 -9.41 38.27
C SER A 406 -16.31 -8.00 38.88
N MET A 407 -15.97 -7.93 40.18
CA MET A 407 -15.70 -6.67 40.88
C MET A 407 -14.46 -5.92 40.37
N GLN A 408 -13.57 -6.57 39.61
CA GLN A 408 -12.39 -5.94 39.02
C GLN A 408 -12.67 -5.36 37.63
N LEU A 409 -13.74 -5.80 36.96
CA LEU A 409 -14.17 -5.31 35.65
C LEU A 409 -14.78 -3.90 35.75
N THR A 410 -14.63 -3.12 34.69
CA THR A 410 -15.25 -1.79 34.64
C THR A 410 -16.74 -1.89 34.27
N PRO A 411 -17.59 -0.95 34.70
CA PRO A 411 -19.02 -0.95 34.34
C PRO A 411 -19.26 -1.00 32.83
N LEU A 412 -18.44 -0.30 32.04
CA LEU A 412 -18.56 -0.29 30.59
C LEU A 412 -18.21 -1.65 29.96
N VAL A 413 -17.20 -2.35 30.49
CA VAL A 413 -16.86 -3.71 30.05
C VAL A 413 -18.02 -4.67 30.35
N LEU A 414 -18.61 -4.56 31.55
CA LEU A 414 -19.79 -5.33 31.94
C LEU A 414 -21.00 -5.03 31.04
N GLU A 415 -21.25 -3.76 30.72
CA GLU A 415 -22.38 -3.37 29.87
C GLU A 415 -22.26 -3.88 28.42
N VAL A 416 -21.06 -3.81 27.85
CA VAL A 416 -20.80 -4.14 26.44
C VAL A 416 -20.70 -5.65 26.23
N PHE A 417 -20.00 -6.37 27.10
CA PHE A 417 -19.79 -7.82 26.94
C PHE A 417 -20.68 -8.70 27.81
N GLY A 418 -21.35 -8.13 28.81
CA GLY A 418 -22.18 -8.87 29.77
C GLY A 418 -23.63 -9.11 29.34
N SER A 419 -23.97 -9.07 28.05
CA SER A 419 -25.35 -9.18 27.56
C SER A 419 -26.12 -10.35 28.19
N GLU A 420 -27.35 -10.02 28.61
CA GLU A 420 -28.26 -10.71 29.52
C GLU A 420 -28.43 -12.21 29.25
N VAL A 421 -28.11 -13.02 30.25
CA VAL A 421 -28.72 -14.34 30.39
C VAL A 421 -30.15 -14.10 30.86
N SER A 422 -31.11 -14.13 29.94
CA SER A 422 -32.52 -14.41 30.23
C SER A 422 -33.15 -15.11 29.04
#